data_AF-A0A160VQQ9-F1
#
_entry.id   AF-A0A160VQQ9-F1
#
_cell.length_a   1.000
_cell.length_b   1.000
_cell.length_c   1.000
_cell.angle_alpha   90.00
_cell.angle_beta   90.00
_cell.angle_gamma   90.00
#
_symmetry.space_group_name_H-M   'P 1'
#
loop_
_entity.id
_entity.type
_entity.pdbx_description
1 polymer ?
#
loop_
_entity_poly.entity_id
_entity_poly.type
_entity_poly.pdbx_seq_one_letter_code
_entity_poly.pdbx_strand_id
1 'polypeptide(L)' 'MIDHYTLGYLTFAFMNLTMLSGALIFLGRRKKFWTYAHVALAVITYILMTLTIWVVR' A
#
# COMPACT_ATOMS: atom_id res chain seq x y z
N MET A 1 -11.34 11.63 15.24
CA MET A 1 -12.04 10.45 14.69
C MET A 1 -11.43 10.18 13.33
N ILE A 2 -10.84 9.02 13.10
CA ILE A 2 -10.36 8.67 11.76
C ILE A 2 -11.61 8.40 10.93
N ASP A 3 -11.90 9.30 10.00
CA ASP A 3 -13.08 9.20 9.14
C ASP A 3 -12.87 8.14 8.05
N HIS A 4 -13.93 7.38 7.75
CA HIS A 4 -13.87 6.30 6.76
C HIS A 4 -13.40 6.78 5.38
N TYR A 5 -13.85 7.96 4.93
CA TYR A 5 -13.42 8.50 3.64
C TYR A 5 -11.93 8.77 3.63
N THR A 6 -11.39 9.32 4.71
CA THR A 6 -9.94 9.58 4.84
C THR A 6 -9.13 8.28 4.79
N LEU A 7 -9.59 7.23 5.50
CA LEU A 7 -9.00 5.89 5.48
C LEU A 7 -9.07 5.25 4.08
N GLY A 8 -10.19 5.41 3.38
CA GLY A 8 -10.39 4.92 2.02
C GLY A 8 -9.42 5.56 1.03
N TYR A 9 -9.30 6.89 1.02
CA TYR A 9 -8.34 7.59 0.17
C TYR A 9 -6.89 7.21 0.48
N LEU A 10 -6.55 7.06 1.76
CA LEU A 10 -5.22 6.64 2.18
C LEU A 10 -4.91 5.22 1.68
N THR A 11 -5.85 4.29 1.86
CA THR A 11 -5.73 2.91 1.36
C THR A 11 -5.57 2.89 -0.16
N PHE A 12 -6.36 3.68 -0.88
CA PHE A 12 -6.25 3.80 -2.34
C PHE A 12 -4.88 4.33 -2.77
N ALA A 13 -4.35 5.36 -2.12
CA ALA A 13 -3.01 5.88 -2.41
C ALA A 13 -1.93 4.80 -2.18
N PHE A 14 -2.01 4.06 -1.07
CA PHE A 14 -1.07 2.98 -0.76
C PHE A 14 -1.18 1.78 -1.71
N MET A 15 -2.38 1.44 -2.19
CA MET A 15 -2.57 0.45 -3.25
C MET A 15 -1.84 0.86 -4.54
N ASN A 16 -2.00 2.11 -4.98
CA ASN A 16 -1.34 2.61 -6.19
C ASN A 16 0.19 2.64 -6.02
N LEU A 17 0.70 3.05 -4.85
CA LEU A 17 2.13 3.00 -4.55
C LEU A 17 2.67 1.56 -4.50
N THR A 18 1.87 0.61 -4.02
CA THR A 18 2.23 -0.82 -4.02
C THR A 18 2.28 -1.37 -5.44
N MET A 19 1.33 -1.02 -6.31
CA MET A 19 1.39 -1.36 -7.74
C MET A 19 2.62 -0.75 -8.43
N LEU A 20 2.90 0.54 -8.19
CA LEU A 20 4.05 1.23 -8.77
C LEU A 20 5.37 0.61 -8.29
N SER A 21 5.50 0.36 -6.98
CA SER A 21 6.71 -0.30 -6.44
C SER A 21 6.90 -1.70 -7.00
N GLY A 22 5.81 -2.45 -7.25
CA GLY A 22 5.85 -3.73 -7.96
C GLY A 22 6.44 -3.59 -9.36
N ALA A 23 5.99 -2.59 -10.14
CA ALA A 23 6.57 -2.30 -11.44
C ALA A 23 8.06 -1.90 -11.35
N LEU A 24 8.44 -1.11 -10.33
CA LEU A 24 9.82 -0.68 -10.12
C LEU A 24 10.79 -1.82 -9.75
N ILE A 25 10.30 -2.95 -9.21
CA ILE A 25 11.13 -4.16 -9.05
C ILE A 25 11.61 -4.68 -10.41
N PHE A 26 10.73 -4.67 -11.41
CA PHE A 26 11.06 -5.19 -12.74
C PHE A 26 11.85 -4.19 -13.57
N LEU A 27 11.52 -2.90 -13.50
CA LEU A 27 12.18 -1.84 -14.26
C LEU A 27 13.50 -1.36 -13.61
N GLY A 28 13.64 -1.49 -12.30
CA GLY A 28 14.75 -0.91 -11.54
C GLY A 28 16.02 -1.77 -11.56
N ARG A 29 17.19 -1.10 -11.59
CA ARG A 29 18.50 -1.78 -11.46
C ARG A 29 18.73 -2.36 -10.05
N ARG A 30 18.11 -1.78 -9.01
CA ARG A 30 18.28 -2.18 -7.60
C ARG A 30 17.15 -3.10 -7.12
N LYS A 31 16.98 -4.26 -7.76
CA LYS A 31 15.86 -5.18 -7.50
C LYS A 31 15.66 -5.53 -6.03
N LYS A 32 16.74 -5.86 -5.29
CA LYS A 32 16.67 -6.20 -3.86
C LYS A 32 16.08 -5.06 -3.02
N PHE A 33 16.52 -3.82 -3.25
CA PHE A 33 16.01 -2.65 -2.54
C PHE A 33 14.51 -2.44 -2.83
N TRP A 34 14.12 -2.48 -4.11
CA TRP A 34 12.73 -2.35 -4.50
C TRP A 34 11.84 -3.47 -3.96
N THR A 35 12.38 -4.69 -3.84
CA THR A 35 11.67 -5.83 -3.25
C THR A 35 11.39 -5.59 -1.77
N TYR A 36 12.38 -5.16 -0.98
CA TYR A 36 12.17 -4.85 0.43
C TYR A 36 11.18 -3.69 0.62
N ALA A 37 11.32 -2.63 -0.18
CA ALA A 37 10.40 -1.49 -0.15
C ALA A 37 8.97 -1.91 -0.51
N HIS A 38 8.80 -2.76 -1.53
CA HIS A 38 7.51 -3.27 -1.95
C HIS A 38 6.85 -4.15 -0.88
N VAL A 39 7.61 -5.04 -0.26
CA VAL A 39 7.08 -5.89 0.83
C VAL A 39 6.61 -5.04 2.01
N ALA A 40 7.39 -4.02 2.40
CA ALA A 40 6.98 -3.10 3.46
C ALA A 40 5.68 -2.33 3.10
N LEU A 41 5.60 -1.81 1.86
CA LEU A 41 4.40 -1.14 1.35
C LEU A 41 3.18 -2.07 1.30
N ALA A 42 3.36 -3.32 0.86
CA ALA A 42 2.29 -4.30 0.76
C ALA A 42 1.70 -4.62 2.14
N VAL A 43 2.55 -4.81 3.16
CA VAL A 43 2.11 -5.06 4.54
C VAL A 43 1.30 -3.86 5.08
N ILE A 44 1.80 -2.63 4.89
CA ILE A 44 1.09 -1.42 5.35
C ILE A 44 -0.25 -1.29 4.62
N THR A 45 -0.28 -1.50 3.31
CA THR A 45 -1.50 -1.43 2.50
C THR A 45 -2.54 -2.44 2.96
N TYR A 46 -2.12 -3.66 3.30
CA TYR A 46 -3.02 -4.69 3.80
C TYR A 46 -3.65 -4.31 5.16
N ILE A 47 -2.86 -3.75 6.07
CA ILE A 47 -3.35 -3.23 7.36
C ILE A 47 -4.38 -2.12 7.13
N LEU A 48 -4.05 -1.14 6.27
CA LEU A 48 -4.97 -0.04 5.92
C LEU A 48 -6.27 -0.54 5.31
N MET A 49 -6.22 -1.54 4.43
CA MET A 49 -7.41 -2.13 3.82
C MET A 49 -8.27 -2.84 4.86
N THR A 50 -7.65 -3.59 5.77
CA THR A 50 -8.35 -4.25 6.89
C THR A 50 -9.05 -3.22 7.79
N LEU A 51 -8.35 -2.15 8.17
CA LEU A 51 -8.92 -1.06 8.97
C LEU A 51 -10.06 -0.36 8.25
N THR A 52 -9.91 -0.09 6.95
CA THR A 52 -10.95 0.55 6.14
C THR A 52 -12.22 -0.30 6.10
N ILE A 53 -12.10 -1.62 5.89
CA ILE A 53 -13.25 -2.54 5.90
C ILE A 53 -13.88 -2.58 7.29
N TRP A 54 -13.06 -2.62 8.35
CA TRP A 54 -13.56 -2.75 9.71
C TRP A 54 -14.28 -1.50 10.23
N VAL A 55 -13.90 -0.31 9.75
CA VAL A 55 -14.55 0.96 10.11
C VAL A 55 -15.89 1.17 9.39
N VAL A 56 -16.10 0.56 8.22
CA VAL A 56 -17.41 0.60 7.50
C VAL A 56 -18.41 -0.38 8.06
N ARG A 57 -17.91 -1.51 8.56
CA ARG A 57 -18.72 -2.62 9.00
C ARG A 57 -19.30 -2.38 10.38
#